data_AF-A0A525W929-F1
#
_entry.id   AF-A0A525W929-F1
#
_cell.length_a   1.000
_cell.length_b   1.000
_cell.length_c   1.000
_cell.angle_alpha   90.00
_cell.angle_beta   90.00
_cell.angle_gamma   90.00
#
_symmetry.space_group_name_H-M   'P 1'
#
loop_
_entity.id
_entity.type
_entity.pdbx_description
1 polymer ?
#
loop_
_entity_poly.entity_id
_entity_poly.type
_entity_poly.pdbx_seq_one_letter_code
_entity_poly.pdbx_strand_id
1 'polypeptide(L)'
;MDTSHTDLLQDFSLVTKNFEQLGQRLSEVAEQVRTTGVLPSESLIEEITASRRNFTDLRARAIELVGLMSETPSAAAEEIGSMKELEALLQVAAEAQRKRAQQEKARMRALTVLDRLLSLVHRDQPDFAPLSECQAKSRALREAIHDHAGSELHPDVTTLAQGRHPLAELLTLVEGYDDLDDDLWLLLKHAVAENFGKSLAMSAARGKLCPSPTRMNPEHQPDEIRNGMKAPVVPATFTDGESGPH
;
A
#
# COMPACT_ATOMS: atom_id res chain seq x y z
N MET A 1 -7.57 -5.98 10.87
CA MET A 1 -6.51 -5.58 11.82
C MET A 1 -6.58 -4.09 12.11
N ASP A 2 -6.77 -3.19 11.11
CA ASP A 2 -6.85 -1.73 11.37
C ASP A 2 -8.05 -1.30 12.23
N THR A 3 -9.19 -2.00 12.12
CA THR A 3 -10.40 -1.71 12.89
C THR A 3 -10.19 -1.85 14.40
N SER A 4 -9.44 -2.87 14.82
CA SER A 4 -9.22 -3.16 16.24
C SER A 4 -8.46 -2.04 16.96
N HIS A 5 -7.52 -1.37 16.28
CA HIS A 5 -6.78 -0.24 16.86
C HIS A 5 -7.63 1.04 16.90
N THR A 6 -8.42 1.31 15.87
CA THR A 6 -9.32 2.48 15.85
C THR A 6 -10.41 2.39 16.90
N ASP A 7 -10.98 1.20 17.08
CA ASP A 7 -11.99 0.94 18.10
C ASP A 7 -11.40 1.15 19.51
N LEU A 8 -10.16 0.71 19.71
CA LEU A 8 -9.46 0.87 20.99
C LEU A 8 -9.13 2.34 21.32
N LEU A 9 -8.77 3.16 20.33
CA LEU A 9 -8.59 4.61 20.50
C LEU A 9 -9.90 5.32 20.84
N GLN A 10 -11.00 4.91 20.22
CA GLN A 10 -12.33 5.45 20.51
C GLN A 10 -12.75 5.12 21.96
N ASP A 11 -12.55 3.87 22.38
CA ASP A 11 -12.78 3.42 23.76
C ASP A 11 -11.87 4.18 24.74
N PHE A 12 -10.60 4.41 24.41
CA PHE A 12 -9.70 5.22 25.22
C PHE A 12 -10.23 6.64 25.43
N SER A 13 -10.65 7.32 24.35
CA SER A 13 -11.25 8.66 24.45
C SER A 13 -12.50 8.67 25.34
N LEU A 14 -13.36 7.64 25.24
CA LEU A 14 -14.56 7.52 26.06
C LEU A 14 -14.21 7.35 27.53
N VAL A 15 -13.26 6.47 27.84
CA VAL A 15 -12.80 6.23 29.22
C VAL A 15 -12.14 7.49 29.80
N THR A 16 -11.32 8.21 29.04
CA THR A 16 -10.71 9.48 29.49
C THR A 16 -11.77 10.51 29.88
N LYS A 17 -12.81 10.70 29.05
CA LYS A 17 -13.92 11.62 29.37
C LYS A 17 -14.67 11.20 30.63
N ASN A 18 -14.90 9.90 30.82
CA ASN A 18 -15.56 9.40 32.03
C ASN A 18 -14.71 9.63 33.28
N PHE A 19 -13.38 9.49 33.18
CA PHE A 19 -12.45 9.80 34.28
C PHE A 19 -12.44 11.29 34.63
N GLU A 20 -12.48 12.18 33.63
CA GLU A 20 -12.58 13.63 33.85
C GLU A 20 -13.88 14.00 34.58
N GLN A 21 -15.01 13.47 34.12
CA GLN A 21 -16.32 13.69 34.76
C GLN A 21 -16.37 13.12 36.18
N LEU A 22 -15.83 11.92 36.39
CA LEU A 22 -15.76 11.31 37.72
C LEU A 22 -14.85 12.12 38.66
N GLY A 23 -13.72 12.63 38.17
CA GLY A 23 -12.82 13.48 38.93
C GLY A 23 -13.50 14.76 39.41
N GLN A 24 -14.26 15.42 38.52
CA GLN A 24 -15.05 16.60 38.86
C GLN A 24 -16.08 16.29 39.96
N ARG A 25 -16.85 15.20 39.80
CA ARG A 25 -17.87 14.79 40.76
C ARG A 25 -17.28 14.37 42.11
N LEU A 26 -16.14 13.69 42.11
CA LEU A 26 -15.40 13.36 43.33
C LEU A 26 -14.95 14.60 44.09
N SER A 27 -14.49 15.64 43.38
CA SER A 27 -14.11 16.91 43.99
C SER A 27 -15.30 17.63 44.63
N GLU A 28 -16.45 17.64 43.96
CA GLU A 28 -17.69 18.24 44.48
C GLU A 28 -18.20 17.51 45.72
N VAL A 29 -18.22 16.17 45.70
CA VAL A 29 -18.66 15.36 46.83
C VAL A 29 -17.67 15.46 48.00
N ALA A 30 -16.36 15.51 47.73
CA ALA A 30 -15.36 15.72 48.78
C ALA A 30 -15.57 17.05 49.51
N GLU A 31 -15.95 18.11 48.78
CA GLU A 31 -16.26 19.41 49.39
C GLU A 31 -17.57 19.37 50.21
N GLN A 32 -18.60 18.66 49.72
CA GLN A 32 -19.84 18.45 50.47
C GLN A 32 -19.59 17.66 51.76
N VAL A 33 -18.79 16.59 51.72
CA VAL A 33 -18.41 15.83 52.92
C VAL A 33 -17.70 16.74 53.92
N ARG A 34 -16.78 17.60 53.47
CA ARG A 34 -16.03 18.52 54.33
C ARG A 34 -16.92 19.61 54.96
N THR A 35 -17.85 20.17 54.21
CA THR A 35 -18.66 21.32 54.63
C THR A 35 -19.95 20.93 55.35
N THR A 36 -20.61 19.88 54.88
CA THR A 36 -21.92 19.43 55.36
C THR A 36 -21.91 18.09 56.08
N GLY A 37 -20.83 17.30 56.00
CA GLY A 37 -20.71 15.99 56.66
C GLY A 37 -21.55 14.88 56.03
N VAL A 38 -22.09 15.10 54.82
CA VAL A 38 -22.93 14.12 54.12
C VAL A 38 -22.08 13.01 53.53
N LEU A 39 -22.50 11.76 53.69
CA LEU A 39 -21.81 10.59 53.15
C LEU A 39 -21.96 10.49 51.63
N PRO A 40 -20.95 9.96 50.89
CA PRO A 40 -21.06 9.71 49.46
C PRO A 40 -22.24 8.78 49.12
N SER A 41 -22.95 9.09 48.03
CA SER A 41 -24.04 8.23 47.54
C SER A 41 -23.54 6.89 46.99
N GLU A 42 -24.36 5.84 47.09
CA GLU A 42 -24.07 4.52 46.50
C GLU A 42 -23.80 4.59 44.99
N SER A 43 -24.52 5.45 44.26
CA SER A 43 -24.30 5.68 42.82
C SER A 43 -22.86 6.11 42.47
N LEU A 44 -22.22 6.89 43.34
CA LEU A 44 -20.83 7.32 43.12
C LEU A 44 -19.86 6.15 43.30
N ILE A 45 -20.14 5.24 44.24
CA ILE A 45 -19.32 4.05 44.48
C ILE A 45 -19.44 3.10 43.27
N GLU A 46 -20.64 2.95 42.72
CA GLU A 46 -20.86 2.18 41.49
C GLU A 46 -20.10 2.79 40.29
N GLU A 47 -20.13 4.11 40.12
CA GLU A 47 -19.40 4.82 39.05
C GLU A 47 -17.88 4.66 39.15
N ILE A 48 -17.30 4.74 40.36
CA ILE A 48 -15.88 4.46 40.60
C ILE A 48 -15.55 3.02 40.21
N THR A 49 -16.41 2.08 40.64
CA THR A 49 -16.20 0.65 40.38
C THR A 49 -16.29 0.34 38.88
N ALA A 50 -17.27 0.93 38.18
CA ALA A 50 -17.43 0.81 36.74
C ALA A 50 -16.24 1.43 35.99
N SER A 51 -15.79 2.61 36.38
CA SER A 51 -14.62 3.27 35.76
C SER A 51 -13.35 2.44 35.91
N ARG A 52 -13.14 1.83 37.09
CA ARG A 52 -12.01 0.93 37.34
C ARG A 52 -12.07 -0.33 36.46
N ARG A 53 -13.26 -0.92 36.27
CA ARG A 53 -13.43 -2.06 35.34
C ARG A 53 -13.10 -1.65 33.91
N ASN A 54 -13.70 -0.57 33.42
CA ASN A 54 -13.47 -0.06 32.07
C ASN A 54 -11.98 0.19 31.78
N PHE A 55 -11.26 0.78 32.74
CA PHE A 55 -9.80 0.97 32.64
C PHE A 55 -9.06 -0.37 32.54
N THR A 56 -9.41 -1.34 33.39
CA THR A 56 -8.76 -2.66 33.42
C THR A 56 -8.99 -3.42 32.11
N ASP A 57 -10.21 -3.37 31.57
CA ASP A 57 -10.57 -4.01 30.30
C ASP A 57 -9.88 -3.34 29.11
N LEU A 58 -9.81 -2.01 29.10
CA LEU A 58 -9.07 -1.26 28.09
C LEU A 58 -7.57 -1.58 28.12
N ARG A 59 -6.99 -1.63 29.33
CA ARG A 59 -5.59 -2.01 29.53
C ARG A 59 -5.31 -3.43 29.03
N ALA A 60 -6.17 -4.39 29.35
CA ALA A 60 -6.01 -5.77 28.89
C ALA A 60 -6.01 -5.86 27.36
N ARG A 61 -6.94 -5.19 26.69
CA ARG A 61 -7.02 -5.15 25.21
C ARG A 61 -5.83 -4.44 24.58
N ALA A 62 -5.31 -3.36 25.19
CA ALA A 62 -4.12 -2.68 24.70
C ALA A 62 -2.86 -3.55 24.81
N ILE A 63 -2.71 -4.28 25.92
CA ILE A 63 -1.60 -5.24 26.11
C ILE A 63 -1.70 -6.37 25.09
N GLU A 64 -2.90 -6.92 24.88
CA GLU A 64 -3.14 -7.96 23.86
C GLU A 64 -2.76 -7.48 22.46
N LEU A 65 -3.21 -6.27 22.08
CA LEU A 65 -2.91 -5.69 20.78
C LEU A 65 -1.39 -5.50 20.58
N VAL A 66 -0.68 -5.03 21.61
CA VAL A 66 0.79 -4.91 21.55
C VAL A 66 1.48 -6.27 21.54
N GLY A 67 0.96 -7.26 22.27
CA GLY A 67 1.47 -8.63 22.30
C GLY A 67 1.36 -9.33 20.94
N LEU A 68 0.30 -9.07 20.18
CA LEU A 68 0.17 -9.52 18.79
C LEU A 68 1.18 -8.82 17.85
N MET A 69 1.74 -7.70 18.27
CA MET A 69 2.65 -6.88 17.46
C MET A 69 4.11 -6.92 17.85
N SER A 70 4.46 -7.44 19.01
CA SER A 70 5.85 -7.55 19.47
C SER A 70 6.23 -9.02 19.60
N GLU A 71 7.39 -9.40 19.08
CA GLU A 71 7.96 -10.74 19.33
C GLU A 71 8.47 -10.88 20.78
N THR A 72 8.63 -9.76 21.49
CA THR A 72 9.01 -9.73 22.90
C THR A 72 7.85 -9.25 23.78
N PRO A 73 7.46 -10.03 24.81
CA PRO A 73 6.54 -9.55 25.83
C PRO A 73 7.24 -8.41 26.59
N SER A 74 6.73 -7.19 26.49
CA SER A 74 7.24 -6.12 27.34
C SER A 74 6.75 -6.38 28.77
N ALA A 75 7.69 -6.68 29.66
CA ALA A 75 7.46 -6.81 31.11
C ALA A 75 6.80 -5.55 31.72
N ALA A 76 6.76 -4.43 31.00
CA ALA A 76 6.06 -3.20 31.39
C ALA A 76 4.52 -3.30 31.38
N ALA A 77 3.93 -4.39 30.86
CA ALA A 77 2.49 -4.57 30.80
C ALA A 77 1.82 -4.65 32.19
N GLU A 78 2.55 -5.09 33.22
CA GLU A 78 2.01 -5.23 34.58
C GLU A 78 1.98 -3.89 35.36
N GLU A 79 2.73 -2.87 34.92
CA GLU A 79 2.90 -1.61 35.63
C GLU A 79 2.02 -0.46 35.12
N ILE A 80 1.22 -0.65 34.06
CA ILE A 80 0.34 0.40 33.52
C ILE A 80 -0.78 0.68 34.52
N GLY A 81 -0.57 1.71 35.34
CA GLY A 81 -1.47 2.16 36.41
C GLY A 81 -2.19 3.47 36.07
N SER A 82 -1.78 4.15 35.00
CA SER A 82 -2.33 5.45 34.61
C SER A 82 -2.85 5.50 33.18
N MET A 83 -3.79 6.41 32.92
CA MET A 83 -4.27 6.72 31.56
C MET A 83 -3.15 7.21 30.65
N LYS A 84 -2.15 7.92 31.20
CA LYS A 84 -1.01 8.45 30.43
C LYS A 84 -0.08 7.33 29.96
N GLU A 85 0.17 6.33 30.80
CA GLU A 85 0.95 5.14 30.40
C GLU A 85 0.21 4.31 29.35
N LEU A 86 -1.12 4.19 29.49
CA LEU A 86 -1.95 3.51 28.51
C LEU A 86 -1.96 4.23 27.16
N GLU A 87 -2.03 5.56 27.16
CA GLU A 87 -1.90 6.39 25.95
C GLU A 87 -0.55 6.15 25.26
N ALA A 88 0.54 6.20 26.03
CA ALA A 88 1.87 5.95 25.50
C ALA A 88 2.00 4.54 24.88
N LEU A 89 1.41 3.52 25.52
CA LEU A 89 1.37 2.16 24.97
C LEU A 89 0.62 2.12 23.64
N LEU A 90 -0.57 2.74 23.56
CA LEU A 90 -1.36 2.81 22.33
C LEU A 90 -0.61 3.55 21.22
N GLN A 91 0.15 4.59 21.56
CA GLN A 91 0.97 5.30 20.58
C GLN A 91 2.09 4.42 20.01
N VAL A 92 2.81 3.69 20.88
CA VAL A 92 3.84 2.72 20.44
C VAL A 92 3.22 1.66 19.54
N ALA A 93 2.03 1.18 19.89
CA ALA A 93 1.27 0.23 19.11
C ALA A 93 0.94 0.79 17.70
N ALA A 94 0.42 2.01 17.64
CA ALA A 94 0.09 2.71 16.39
C ALA A 94 1.32 2.88 15.49
N GLU A 95 2.46 3.26 16.07
CA GLU A 95 3.72 3.46 15.34
C GLU A 95 4.25 2.14 14.78
N ALA A 96 4.21 1.06 15.56
CA ALA A 96 4.61 -0.27 15.11
C ALA A 96 3.72 -0.77 13.97
N GLN A 97 2.40 -0.58 14.06
CA GLN A 97 1.46 -0.94 13.01
C GLN A 97 1.69 -0.14 11.72
N ARG A 98 1.88 1.17 11.84
CA ARG A 98 2.21 2.03 10.69
C ARG A 98 3.52 1.60 10.03
N LYS A 99 4.56 1.31 10.81
CA LYS A 99 5.85 0.83 10.30
C LYS A 99 5.67 -0.48 9.52
N ARG A 100 4.94 -1.44 10.07
CA ARG A 100 4.64 -2.71 9.38
C ARG A 100 3.85 -2.51 8.09
N ALA A 101 2.81 -1.68 8.11
CA ALA A 101 2.03 -1.37 6.92
C ALA A 101 2.89 -0.70 5.83
N GLN A 102 3.79 0.20 6.20
CA GLN A 102 4.76 0.80 5.28
C GLN A 102 5.73 -0.23 4.73
N GLN A 103 6.25 -1.13 5.57
CA GLN A 103 7.15 -2.19 5.17
C GLN A 103 6.48 -3.15 4.19
N GLU A 104 5.25 -3.58 4.47
CA GLU A 104 4.48 -4.46 3.60
C GLU A 104 4.17 -3.77 2.26
N LYS A 105 3.79 -2.48 2.30
CA LYS A 105 3.60 -1.70 1.07
C LYS A 105 4.87 -1.60 0.23
N ALA A 106 6.03 -1.43 0.84
CA ALA A 106 7.32 -1.43 0.14
C ALA A 106 7.63 -2.82 -0.45
N ARG A 107 7.39 -3.89 0.31
CA ARG A 107 7.56 -5.29 -0.13
C ARG A 107 6.69 -5.59 -1.34
N MET A 108 5.40 -5.27 -1.29
CA MET A 108 4.48 -5.44 -2.42
C MET A 108 4.91 -4.66 -3.66
N ARG A 109 5.36 -3.41 -3.49
CA ARG A 109 5.89 -2.59 -4.61
C ARG A 109 7.13 -3.22 -5.23
N ALA A 110 8.08 -3.66 -4.43
CA ALA A 110 9.29 -4.32 -4.91
C ALA A 110 8.96 -5.61 -5.67
N LEU A 111 8.07 -6.44 -5.15
CA LEU A 111 7.61 -7.65 -5.83
C LEU A 111 6.90 -7.34 -7.16
N THR A 112 6.09 -6.28 -7.20
CA THR A 112 5.43 -5.84 -8.44
C THR A 112 6.45 -5.44 -9.52
N VAL A 113 7.52 -4.74 -9.15
CA VAL A 113 8.62 -4.39 -10.08
C VAL A 113 9.27 -5.66 -10.64
N LEU A 114 9.55 -6.64 -9.78
CA LEU A 114 10.14 -7.91 -10.20
C LEU A 114 9.20 -8.71 -11.11
N ASP A 115 7.91 -8.79 -10.77
CA ASP A 115 6.92 -9.49 -11.60
C ASP A 115 6.76 -8.85 -12.98
N ARG A 116 6.86 -7.52 -13.08
CA ARG A 116 6.87 -6.80 -14.37
C ARG A 116 8.11 -7.11 -15.19
N LEU A 117 9.30 -7.14 -14.59
CA LEU A 117 10.54 -7.53 -15.28
C LEU A 117 10.48 -8.97 -15.80
N LEU A 118 9.90 -9.87 -15.00
CA LEU A 118 9.72 -11.27 -15.37
C LEU A 118 8.70 -11.45 -16.51
N SER A 119 7.80 -10.48 -16.73
CA SER A 119 6.84 -10.52 -17.84
C SER A 119 7.37 -9.90 -19.13
N LEU A 120 8.53 -9.23 -19.09
CA LEU A 120 9.13 -8.63 -20.29
C LEU A 120 9.51 -9.70 -21.31
N VAL A 121 9.32 -9.36 -22.58
CA VAL A 121 9.74 -10.14 -23.75
C VAL A 121 10.45 -9.24 -24.73
N HIS A 122 11.37 -9.80 -25.50
CA HIS A 122 12.02 -9.08 -26.59
C HIS A 122 11.21 -9.27 -27.88
N ARG A 123 10.77 -8.17 -28.49
CA ARG A 123 9.85 -8.13 -29.64
C ARG A 123 10.32 -8.97 -30.83
N ASP A 124 11.62 -8.87 -31.15
CA ASP A 124 12.18 -9.48 -32.36
C ASP A 124 12.91 -10.82 -32.11
N GLN A 125 13.23 -11.15 -30.85
CA GLN A 125 14.16 -12.22 -30.50
C GLN A 125 13.68 -12.93 -29.22
N PRO A 126 12.86 -13.99 -29.33
CA PRO A 126 12.31 -14.66 -28.15
C PRO A 126 13.39 -15.26 -27.24
N ASP A 127 14.51 -15.73 -27.81
CA ASP A 127 15.62 -16.34 -27.07
C ASP A 127 16.73 -15.33 -26.71
N PHE A 128 16.38 -14.07 -26.45
CA PHE A 128 17.34 -13.01 -26.16
C PHE A 128 18.03 -13.22 -24.80
N ALA A 129 19.19 -13.89 -24.82
CA ALA A 129 19.95 -14.30 -23.62
C ALA A 129 20.16 -13.20 -22.56
N PRO A 130 20.50 -11.93 -22.90
CA PRO A 130 20.67 -10.89 -21.90
C PRO A 130 19.41 -10.61 -21.06
N LEU A 131 18.22 -10.76 -21.64
CA LEU A 131 16.96 -10.64 -20.89
C LEU A 131 16.73 -11.86 -20.00
N SER A 132 16.99 -13.07 -20.50
CA SER A 132 16.87 -14.30 -19.72
C SER A 132 17.77 -14.31 -18.48
N GLU A 133 19.01 -13.81 -18.59
CA GLU A 133 19.94 -13.65 -17.46
C GLU A 133 19.42 -12.62 -16.44
N CYS A 134 18.89 -11.49 -16.92
CA CYS A 134 18.27 -10.47 -16.06
C CYS A 134 17.04 -11.03 -15.31
N GLN A 135 16.22 -11.84 -15.99
CA GLN A 135 15.06 -12.50 -15.40
C GLN A 135 15.47 -13.60 -14.40
N ALA A 136 16.58 -14.30 -14.62
CA ALA A 136 17.14 -15.22 -13.63
C ALA A 136 17.54 -14.48 -12.34
N LYS A 137 18.25 -13.33 -12.46
CA LYS A 137 18.58 -12.46 -11.31
C LYS A 137 17.31 -11.95 -10.60
N SER A 138 16.30 -11.57 -11.36
CA SER A 138 15.02 -11.07 -10.82
C SER A 138 14.26 -12.16 -10.05
N ARG A 139 14.26 -13.41 -10.55
CA ARG A 139 13.67 -14.57 -9.83
C ARG A 139 14.40 -14.86 -8.53
N ALA A 140 15.73 -14.92 -8.56
CA ALA A 140 16.53 -15.16 -7.36
C ALA A 140 16.28 -14.09 -6.29
N LEU A 141 16.18 -12.81 -6.69
CA LEU A 141 15.87 -11.72 -5.76
C LEU A 141 14.42 -11.80 -5.23
N ARG A 142 13.47 -12.19 -6.08
CA ARG A 142 12.07 -12.39 -5.67
C ARG A 142 11.95 -13.49 -4.61
N GLU A 143 12.67 -14.60 -4.80
CA GLU A 143 12.76 -15.70 -3.82
C GLU A 143 13.43 -15.22 -2.54
N ALA A 144 14.57 -14.51 -2.61
CA ALA A 144 15.26 -13.96 -1.45
C ALA A 144 14.38 -12.99 -0.64
N ILE A 145 13.58 -12.15 -1.31
CA ILE A 145 12.60 -11.27 -0.64
C ILE A 145 11.47 -12.10 0.00
N HIS A 146 11.00 -13.14 -0.67
CA HIS A 146 9.94 -14.00 -0.16
C HIS A 146 10.37 -14.72 1.12
N ASP A 147 11.55 -15.35 1.09
CA ASP A 147 12.12 -16.17 2.15
C ASP A 147 12.72 -15.34 3.30
N HIS A 148 12.79 -14.02 3.15
CA HIS A 148 13.25 -13.14 4.21
C HIS A 148 12.26 -13.12 5.39
N ALA A 149 12.59 -13.89 6.43
CA ALA A 149 11.84 -14.02 7.68
C ALA A 149 12.34 -13.08 8.81
N GLY A 150 13.09 -12.03 8.46
CA GLY A 150 13.60 -11.05 9.42
C GLY A 150 12.52 -10.04 9.88
N SER A 151 12.74 -9.44 11.06
CA SER A 151 11.94 -8.30 11.56
C SER A 151 12.14 -7.04 10.69
N GLU A 152 13.24 -6.99 9.94
CA GLU A 152 13.57 -5.93 8.99
C GLU A 152 13.25 -6.36 7.55
N LEU A 153 13.18 -5.38 6.65
CA LEU A 153 13.02 -5.66 5.23
C LEU A 153 14.33 -6.16 4.63
N HIS A 154 14.23 -7.04 3.63
CA HIS A 154 15.35 -7.36 2.76
C HIS A 154 15.95 -6.04 2.20
N PRO A 155 17.30 -5.87 2.19
CA PRO A 155 17.94 -4.59 1.87
C PRO A 155 17.50 -3.98 0.54
N ASP A 156 17.27 -4.83 -0.47
CA ASP A 156 16.87 -4.40 -1.81
C ASP A 156 15.39 -3.98 -1.94
N VAL A 157 14.53 -4.29 -0.96
CA VAL A 157 13.10 -3.93 -1.03
C VAL A 157 12.93 -2.42 -1.10
N THR A 158 13.68 -1.68 -0.27
CA THR A 158 13.55 -0.22 -0.22
C THR A 158 14.04 0.43 -1.51
N THR A 159 15.16 -0.04 -2.07
CA THR A 159 15.72 0.51 -3.31
C THR A 159 14.85 0.14 -4.52
N LEU A 160 14.31 -1.08 -4.59
CA LEU A 160 13.34 -1.49 -5.61
C LEU A 160 12.06 -0.67 -5.53
N ALA A 161 11.47 -0.53 -4.35
CA ALA A 161 10.21 0.21 -4.16
C ALA A 161 10.32 1.71 -4.47
N GLN A 162 11.53 2.26 -4.44
CA GLN A 162 11.84 3.66 -4.73
C GLN A 162 12.39 3.88 -6.15
N GLY A 163 12.54 2.83 -6.96
CA GLY A 163 13.06 2.94 -8.32
C GLY A 163 14.58 3.16 -8.42
N ARG A 164 15.33 2.95 -7.33
CA ARG A 164 16.79 3.19 -7.25
C ARG A 164 17.63 1.91 -7.41
N HIS A 165 16.97 0.76 -7.54
CA HIS A 165 17.65 -0.51 -7.77
C HIS A 165 17.88 -0.69 -9.28
N PRO A 166 19.02 -1.24 -9.74
CA PRO A 166 19.32 -1.40 -11.17
C PRO A 166 18.21 -2.11 -11.98
N LEU A 167 17.56 -3.10 -11.36
CA LEU A 167 16.39 -3.78 -11.97
C LEU A 167 15.20 -2.81 -12.18
N ALA A 168 14.94 -1.92 -11.23
CA ALA A 168 13.88 -0.93 -11.35
C ALA A 168 14.24 0.18 -12.36
N GLU A 169 15.52 0.55 -12.46
CA GLU A 169 16.02 1.47 -13.48
C GLU A 169 15.85 0.89 -14.90
N LEU A 170 16.14 -0.40 -15.08
CA LEU A 170 15.85 -1.11 -16.34
C LEU A 170 14.36 -1.06 -16.67
N LEU A 171 13.48 -1.38 -15.71
CA LEU A 171 12.04 -1.34 -15.93
C LEU A 171 11.58 0.08 -16.31
N THR A 172 12.12 1.11 -15.64
CA THR A 172 11.82 2.52 -15.93
C THR A 172 12.24 2.89 -17.36
N LEU A 173 13.41 2.47 -17.80
CA LEU A 173 13.89 2.68 -19.17
C LEU A 173 13.00 1.99 -20.22
N VAL A 174 12.47 0.81 -19.90
CA VAL A 174 11.60 0.03 -20.79
C VAL A 174 10.19 0.64 -20.86
N GLU A 175 9.58 0.94 -19.72
CA GLU A 175 8.21 1.48 -19.66
C GLU A 175 8.15 2.94 -20.11
N GLY A 176 9.20 3.72 -19.88
CA GLY A 176 9.27 5.14 -20.24
C GLY A 176 9.95 5.43 -21.58
N TYR A 177 10.20 4.41 -22.42
CA TYR A 177 11.00 4.58 -23.66
C TYR A 177 10.57 5.76 -24.55
N ASP A 178 9.27 6.04 -24.64
CA ASP A 178 8.72 7.12 -25.48
C ASP A 178 8.52 8.45 -24.73
N ASP A 179 8.51 8.47 -23.40
CA ASP A 179 8.09 9.61 -22.56
C ASP A 179 9.18 10.12 -21.59
N LEU A 180 10.37 9.53 -21.59
CA LEU A 180 11.49 9.95 -20.73
C LEU A 180 12.18 11.21 -21.29
N ASP A 181 12.54 12.12 -20.40
CA ASP A 181 13.45 13.21 -20.70
C ASP A 181 14.82 12.69 -21.17
N ASP A 182 15.47 13.40 -22.10
CA ASP A 182 16.72 12.99 -22.74
C ASP A 182 17.86 12.74 -21.73
N ASP A 183 17.97 13.57 -20.68
CA ASP A 183 19.02 13.43 -19.66
C ASP A 183 18.75 12.19 -18.79
N LEU A 184 17.49 11.98 -18.40
CA LEU A 184 17.09 10.81 -17.61
C LEU A 184 17.21 9.52 -18.43
N TRP A 185 16.81 9.55 -19.70
CA TRP A 185 16.97 8.43 -20.64
C TRP A 185 18.44 8.04 -20.79
N LEU A 186 19.32 9.03 -20.97
CA LEU A 186 20.75 8.78 -21.12
C LEU A 186 21.35 8.20 -19.84
N LEU A 187 21.01 8.76 -18.68
CA LEU A 187 21.44 8.28 -17.37
C LEU A 187 21.03 6.81 -17.15
N LEU A 188 19.73 6.50 -17.34
CA LEU A 188 19.20 5.15 -17.16
C LEU A 188 19.85 4.17 -18.14
N LYS A 189 20.04 4.56 -19.40
CA LYS A 189 20.71 3.73 -20.40
C LYS A 189 22.15 3.40 -20.01
N HIS A 190 22.90 4.37 -19.47
CA HIS A 190 24.26 4.14 -18.98
C HIS A 190 24.27 3.21 -17.76
N ALA A 191 23.41 3.47 -16.77
CA ALA A 191 23.28 2.63 -15.57
C ALA A 191 22.92 1.18 -15.93
N VAL A 192 21.98 0.98 -16.85
CA VAL A 192 21.59 -0.36 -17.34
C VAL A 192 22.75 -1.02 -18.10
N ALA A 193 23.50 -0.28 -18.90
CA ALA A 193 24.64 -0.81 -19.64
C ALA A 193 25.78 -1.27 -18.71
N GLU A 194 26.00 -0.56 -17.60
CA GLU A 194 26.98 -0.93 -16.57
C GLU A 194 26.57 -2.17 -15.78
N ASN A 195 25.29 -2.30 -15.42
CA ASN A 195 24.80 -3.39 -14.56
C ASN A 195 24.42 -4.68 -15.32
N PHE A 196 23.93 -4.54 -16.56
CA PHE A 196 23.38 -5.66 -17.34
C PHE A 196 23.97 -5.79 -18.75
N GLY A 197 24.86 -4.89 -19.14
CA GLY A 197 25.53 -4.92 -20.43
C GLY A 197 24.84 -4.12 -21.53
N LYS A 198 25.65 -3.76 -22.54
CA LYS A 198 25.25 -2.86 -23.64
C LYS A 198 24.10 -3.39 -24.49
N SER A 199 24.03 -4.70 -24.71
CA SER A 199 22.97 -5.31 -25.53
C SER A 199 21.59 -5.11 -24.90
N LEU A 200 21.45 -5.32 -23.59
CA LEU A 200 20.18 -5.13 -22.90
C LEU A 200 19.79 -3.65 -22.85
N ALA A 201 20.74 -2.77 -22.53
CA ALA A 201 20.52 -1.33 -22.51
C ALA A 201 20.04 -0.79 -23.86
N MET A 202 20.65 -1.23 -24.96
CA MET A 202 20.26 -0.80 -26.31
C MET A 202 18.91 -1.35 -26.75
N SER A 203 18.53 -2.56 -26.34
CA SER A 203 17.19 -3.11 -26.63
C SER A 203 16.10 -2.39 -25.84
N ALA A 204 16.35 -2.09 -24.55
CA ALA A 204 15.45 -1.29 -23.72
C ALA A 204 15.27 0.12 -24.31
N ALA A 205 16.39 0.81 -24.57
CA ALA A 205 16.44 2.16 -25.12
C ALA A 205 16.03 2.27 -26.61
N ARG A 206 15.48 1.22 -27.21
CA ARG A 206 14.92 1.21 -28.58
C ARG A 206 13.47 0.70 -28.60
N GLY A 207 12.85 0.50 -27.43
CA GLY A 207 11.50 -0.05 -27.33
C GLY A 207 11.39 -1.50 -27.83
N LYS A 208 12.49 -2.26 -27.82
CA LYS A 208 12.50 -3.68 -28.24
C LYS A 208 12.08 -4.63 -27.13
N LEU A 209 12.04 -4.15 -25.89
CA LEU A 209 11.52 -4.89 -24.74
C LEU A 209 10.11 -4.40 -24.46
N CYS A 210 9.16 -5.32 -24.34
CA CYS A 210 7.77 -5.00 -24.08
C CYS A 210 7.21 -5.98 -23.05
N PRO A 211 6.20 -5.60 -22.25
CA PRO A 211 5.44 -6.57 -21.47
C PRO A 211 4.84 -7.63 -22.39
N SER A 212 4.90 -8.90 -21.99
CA SER A 212 4.22 -9.97 -22.73
C SER A 212 2.72 -9.68 -22.81
N PRO A 213 2.07 -9.92 -23.97
CA PRO A 213 0.65 -9.61 -24.16
C PRO A 213 -0.33 -10.49 -23.35
N THR A 214 0.11 -11.27 -22.36
CA THR A 214 -0.73 -12.28 -21.69
C THR A 214 -0.87 -12.03 -20.19
N ARG A 215 -1.84 -11.17 -19.85
CA ARG A 215 -2.95 -11.41 -18.88
C ARG A 215 -3.82 -10.14 -18.78
N MET A 216 -4.35 -9.67 -19.91
CA MET A 216 -5.64 -8.98 -19.88
C MET A 216 -6.67 -10.02 -20.31
N ASN A 217 -7.53 -10.42 -19.38
CA ASN A 217 -8.72 -11.21 -19.67
C ASN A 217 -9.55 -10.44 -20.72
N PRO A 218 -9.76 -10.96 -21.95
CA PRO A 218 -10.60 -10.30 -22.92
C PRO A 218 -12.05 -10.75 -22.69
N GLU A 219 -12.66 -10.29 -21.60
CA GLU A 219 -14.11 -10.37 -21.40
C GLU A 219 -14.68 -8.98 -21.13
N HIS A 220 -14.55 -8.09 -22.11
CA HIS A 220 -15.57 -7.10 -22.43
C HIS A 220 -15.21 -6.47 -23.78
N GLN A 221 -15.67 -7.11 -24.84
CA GLN A 221 -15.91 -6.43 -26.10
C GLN A 221 -17.23 -5.67 -25.89
N PRO A 222 -17.27 -4.32 -25.89
CA PRO A 222 -18.53 -3.63 -25.88
C PRO A 222 -19.21 -3.89 -27.23
N ASP A 223 -20.38 -4.53 -27.17
CA ASP A 223 -21.27 -4.76 -28.29
C ASP A 223 -21.38 -3.51 -29.16
N GLU A 224 -20.89 -3.61 -30.41
CA GLU A 224 -21.25 -2.66 -31.45
C GLU A 224 -22.77 -2.73 -31.65
N ILE A 225 -23.44 -1.68 -31.20
CA ILE A 225 -24.84 -1.38 -31.47
C ILE A 225 -25.01 -1.28 -32.99
N ARG A 226 -25.33 -2.40 -33.63
CA ARG A 226 -25.77 -2.43 -35.02
C ARG A 226 -27.29 -2.54 -35.04
N ASN A 227 -27.95 -1.42 -34.79
CA ASN A 227 -29.35 -1.26 -35.20
C ASN A 227 -29.67 0.21 -35.52
N GLY A 228 -29.93 0.47 -36.80
CA GLY A 228 -30.22 1.80 -37.32
C GLY A 228 -30.57 1.75 -38.81
N MET A 229 -31.75 1.20 -39.10
CA MET A 229 -32.40 1.28 -40.41
C MET A 229 -32.62 2.74 -40.87
N LYS A 230 -32.33 3.00 -42.16
CA LYS A 230 -33.04 3.86 -43.17
C LYS A 230 -32.02 4.24 -44.25
N ALA A 231 -32.27 4.36 -45.55
CA ALA A 231 -33.27 3.95 -46.54
C ALA A 231 -32.58 4.23 -47.92
N PRO A 232 -33.00 3.66 -49.05
CA PRO A 232 -32.23 3.71 -50.29
C PRO A 232 -32.40 5.04 -51.04
N VAL A 233 -31.30 5.61 -51.55
CA VAL A 233 -31.33 6.72 -52.52
C VAL A 233 -30.68 6.25 -53.81
N VAL A 234 -31.49 6.29 -54.87
CA VAL A 234 -31.18 5.98 -56.27
C VAL A 234 -30.25 7.04 -56.87
N PRO A 235 -29.34 6.70 -57.81
CA PRO A 235 -28.88 7.68 -58.79
C PRO A 235 -29.37 7.33 -60.20
N ALA A 236 -29.72 8.42 -60.90
CA ALA A 236 -30.37 8.52 -62.18
C ALA A 236 -29.51 8.05 -63.37
N THR A 237 -30.15 7.41 -64.34
CA THR A 237 -29.71 7.41 -65.74
C THR A 237 -30.45 8.54 -66.47
N PHE A 238 -29.75 9.64 -66.70
CA PHE A 238 -30.19 10.73 -67.58
C PHE A 238 -29.42 10.61 -68.90
N THR A 239 -30.17 10.44 -69.97
CA THR A 239 -29.74 10.44 -71.37
C THR A 239 -29.65 11.88 -71.87
N ASP A 240 -28.62 12.20 -72.64
CA ASP A 240 -28.56 13.17 -73.76
C ASP A 240 -27.06 13.31 -74.09
N GLY A 241 -26.58 13.35 -75.34
CA GLY A 241 -27.16 13.78 -76.59
C GLY A 241 -25.97 14.34 -77.36
N GLU A 242 -25.31 13.51 -78.18
CA GLU A 242 -24.12 13.87 -78.93
C GLU A 242 -24.55 14.50 -80.27
N SER A 243 -24.28 15.80 -80.42
CA SER A 243 -24.31 16.51 -81.70
C SER A 243 -23.23 17.60 -81.67
N GLY A 244 -22.38 17.57 -82.69
CA GLY A 244 -21.07 18.23 -82.77
C GLY A 244 -21.08 19.74 -82.92
N PRO A 245 -19.90 20.31 -83.24
CA PRO A 245 -19.79 20.97 -84.55
C PRO A 245 -18.42 20.86 -85.26
N HIS A 246 -18.48 21.12 -86.57
CA HIS A 246 -17.45 21.37 -87.60
C HIS A 246 -16.80 20.20 -88.34
#